data_AF-A0A932SYD8-F1
#
_entry.id   AF-A0A932SYD8-F1
#
_cell.length_a   1.000
_cell.length_b   1.000
_cell.length_c   1.000
_cell.angle_alpha   90.00
_cell.angle_beta   90.00
_cell.angle_gamma   90.00
#
_symmetry.space_group_name_H-M   'P 1'
#
loop_
_entity.id
_entity.type
_entity.pdbx_description
1 polymer ?
#
loop_
_entity_poly.entity_id
_entity_poly.type
_entity_poly.pdbx_seq_one_letter_code
_entity_poly.pdbx_strand_id
1 'polypeptide(L)' 'MRDFRFKAIEFETAGDAIQHTEAAGGEAILLDARNFVVTKDEAIRIGAAGIEFAYLVFDETRELADGSFPIVTIPVN' A
#
# COMPACT_ATOMS: atom_id res chain seq x y z
N MET A 1 9.78 11.66 -20.51
CA MET A 1 9.22 10.91 -19.37
C MET A 1 8.67 9.62 -19.95
N ARG A 2 9.08 8.45 -19.44
CA ARG A 2 8.64 7.16 -20.00
C ARG A 2 7.34 6.79 -19.28
N ASP A 3 6.28 6.53 -20.02
CA ASP A 3 5.00 6.13 -19.41
C ASP A 3 5.19 4.80 -18.67
N PHE A 4 5.01 4.81 -17.35
CA PHE A 4 5.03 3.62 -16.51
C PHE A 4 3.61 3.14 -16.25
N ARG A 5 3.35 1.86 -16.49
CA ARG A 5 2.02 1.24 -16.33
C ARG A 5 2.14 0.01 -15.45
N PHE A 6 1.25 -0.06 -14.46
CA PHE A 6 1.11 -1.16 -13.51
C PHE A 6 -0.37 -1.52 -13.34
N LYS A 7 -0.63 -2.70 -12.78
CA LYS A 7 -1.98 -3.15 -12.44
C LYS A 7 -2.23 -2.89 -10.96
N ALA A 8 -3.37 -2.29 -10.66
CA ALA A 8 -3.77 -1.97 -9.29
C ALA A 8 -5.28 -1.97 -9.14
N ILE A 9 -5.73 -2.12 -7.90
CA ILE A 9 -7.08 -1.78 -7.45
C ILE A 9 -6.94 -0.55 -6.55
N GLU A 10 -7.71 0.51 -6.83
CA GLU A 10 -7.67 1.73 -6.04
C GLU A 10 -8.73 1.71 -4.94
N PHE A 11 -8.37 2.27 -3.78
CA PHE A 11 -9.24 2.40 -2.62
C PHE A 11 -9.29 3.84 -2.13
N GLU A 12 -10.45 4.23 -1.59
CA GLU A 12 -10.64 5.56 -1.01
C GLU A 12 -9.78 5.75 0.24
N THR A 13 -9.71 4.74 1.11
CA THR A 13 -8.95 4.79 2.35
C THR A 13 -7.81 3.77 2.38
N ALA A 14 -6.78 4.07 3.17
CA ALA A 14 -5.70 3.14 3.42
C ALA A 14 -6.18 1.87 4.16
N GLY A 15 -7.17 2.03 5.05
CA GLY A 15 -7.77 0.90 5.78
C GLY A 15 -8.43 -0.10 4.84
N ASP A 16 -9.19 0.38 3.85
CA ASP A 16 -9.85 -0.50 2.88
C ASP A 16 -8.83 -1.26 2.01
N ALA A 17 -7.73 -0.59 1.62
CA ALA A 17 -6.65 -1.23 0.88
C ALA A 17 -5.99 -2.36 1.69
N ILE A 18 -5.67 -2.11 2.96
CA ILE A 18 -5.05 -3.11 3.84
C ILE A 18 -6.01 -4.28 4.08
N GLN A 19 -7.28 -4.00 4.41
CA GLN A 19 -8.28 -5.05 4.62
C GLN A 19 -8.49 -5.91 3.36
N HIS A 20 -8.42 -5.30 2.17
CA HIS A 20 -8.46 -6.07 0.93
C HIS A 20 -7.23 -6.99 0.79
N THR A 21 -6.04 -6.52 1.14
CA THR A 21 -4.83 -7.35 1.15
C THR A 21 -4.96 -8.53 2.11
N GLU A 22 -5.54 -8.35 3.29
CA GLU A 22 -5.79 -9.44 4.24
C GLU A 22 -6.79 -10.46 3.70
N ALA A 23 -7.85 -10.01 3.01
CA ALA A 23 -8.92 -10.87 2.51
C ALA A 23 -8.57 -11.59 1.20
N ALA A 24 -7.87 -10.92 0.28
CA ALA A 24 -7.66 -11.37 -1.10
C ALA A 24 -6.18 -11.48 -1.50
N GLY A 25 -5.26 -11.01 -0.67
CA GLY A 25 -3.82 -10.94 -0.95
C GLY A 25 -3.42 -9.67 -1.73
N GLY A 26 -2.12 -9.57 -2.03
CA GLY A 26 -1.51 -8.41 -2.67
C GLY A 26 -0.66 -7.60 -1.70
N GLU A 27 -0.35 -6.36 -2.09
CA GLU A 27 0.41 -5.40 -1.29
C GLU A 27 -0.34 -4.06 -1.33
N ALA A 28 -0.73 -3.55 -0.17
CA ALA A 28 -1.32 -2.22 -0.04
C ALA A 28 -0.21 -1.17 -0.08
N ILE A 29 -0.31 -0.20 -0.99
CA ILE A 29 0.68 0.86 -1.19
C ILE A 29 0.03 2.24 -1.26
N LEU A 30 0.77 3.24 -0.80
CA LEU A 30 0.53 4.66 -1.01
C LEU A 30 1.43 5.15 -2.13
N LEU A 31 0.83 5.65 -3.21
CA LEU A 31 1.54 6.23 -4.35
C LEU A 31 0.81 7.50 -4.78
N ASP A 32 1.53 8.63 -4.84
CA ASP A 32 0.96 9.92 -5.24
C ASP A 32 -0.32 10.30 -4.46
N ALA A 33 -0.24 10.15 -3.12
CA ALA A 33 -1.35 10.38 -2.18
C ALA A 33 -2.61 9.51 -2.41
N ARG A 34 -2.50 8.42 -3.17
CA ARG A 34 -3.60 7.48 -3.46
C ARG A 34 -3.28 6.08 -2.95
N ASN A 35 -4.31 5.37 -2.51
CA ASN A 35 -4.18 4.04 -1.93
C ASN A 35 -4.47 2.98 -3.00
N PHE A 36 -3.54 2.05 -3.18
CA PHE A 36 -3.66 0.97 -4.14
C PHE A 36 -3.39 -0.37 -3.49
N VAL A 37 -4.01 -1.42 -4.01
CA VAL A 37 -3.51 -2.79 -3.86
C VAL A 37 -2.92 -3.23 -5.19
N VAL A 38 -1.67 -3.68 -5.13
CA VAL A 38 -0.93 -4.23 -6.28
C VAL A 38 -0.51 -5.67 -5.97
N THR A 39 -0.06 -6.41 -6.97
CA THR A 39 0.65 -7.67 -6.69
C THR A 39 2.05 -7.36 -6.17
N LYS A 40 2.65 -8.31 -5.44
CA LYS A 40 4.05 -8.21 -5.00
C LYS A 40 5.01 -7.94 -6.17
N ASP A 41 4.80 -8.60 -7.31
CA ASP A 41 5.63 -8.38 -8.51
C ASP A 41 5.47 -6.97 -9.09
N GLU A 42 4.26 -6.39 -9.05
CA GLU A 42 4.05 -5.00 -9.47
C GLU A 42 4.69 -4.01 -8.49
N ALA A 43 4.59 -4.23 -7.17
CA ALA A 43 5.31 -3.41 -6.17
C ALA A 43 6.83 -3.41 -6.41
N ILE A 44 7.41 -4.59 -6.70
CA ILE A 44 8.83 -4.72 -7.05
C ILE A 44 9.15 -3.97 -8.35
N ARG A 45 8.29 -4.07 -9.37
CA ARG A 45 8.48 -3.35 -10.64
C ARG A 45 8.40 -1.83 -10.48
N ILE A 46 7.51 -1.33 -9.62
CA ILE A 46 7.36 0.10 -9.31
C ILE A 46 8.66 0.61 -8.68
N GLY A 47 9.14 -0.04 -7.61
CA GLY A 47 10.39 0.36 -6.95
C GLY A 47 11.62 0.21 -7.85
N ALA A 48 11.71 -0.87 -8.64
CA ALA A 48 12.78 -1.06 -9.60
C ALA A 48 12.80 -0.01 -10.73
N ALA A 49 11.66 0.66 -10.98
CA ALA A 49 11.57 1.78 -11.91
C ALA A 49 11.95 3.13 -11.27
N GLY A 50 12.33 3.15 -9.98
CA GLY A 50 12.65 4.35 -9.21
C GLY A 50 11.44 5.22 -8.93
N ILE A 51 10.25 4.62 -8.84
CA ILE A 51 9.02 5.32 -8.48
C ILE A 51 8.84 5.17 -6.97
N GLU A 52 8.89 6.28 -6.26
CA GLU A 52 8.71 6.33 -4.82
C GLU A 52 7.27 5.95 -4.44
N PHE A 53 7.14 5.00 -3.52
CA PHE A 53 5.87 4.62 -2.91
C PHE A 53 6.10 4.22 -1.44
N ALA A 54 5.04 3.96 -0.70
CA ALA A 54 5.16 3.35 0.63
C ALA A 54 4.21 2.18 0.77
N TYR A 55 4.61 1.15 1.52
CA TYR A 55 3.65 0.12 1.96
C TYR A 55 2.75 0.68 3.06
N LEU A 56 1.48 0.30 3.01
CA LEU A 56 0.47 0.59 4.02
C LEU A 56 0.33 -0.63 4.94
N VAL A 57 0.49 -0.44 6.25
CA VAL A 57 0.46 -1.53 7.24
C VAL A 57 -0.26 -1.06 8.50
N PHE A 58 -1.05 -1.94 9.13
CA PHE A 58 -1.48 -1.75 10.51
C PHE A 58 -0.29 -1.97 11.46
N ASP A 59 -0.01 -0.99 12.32
CA ASP A 59 0.96 -1.17 13.40
C ASP A 59 0.31 -1.93 14.56
N GLU A 60 0.32 -3.26 14.45
CA GLU A 60 -0.20 -4.17 15.48
C GLU A 60 0.54 -4.08 16.83
N THR A 61 1.68 -3.37 16.88
CA THR A 61 2.41 -3.15 18.15
C THR A 61 1.77 -2.05 19.01
N ARG A 62 0.84 -1.28 18.44
CA ARG A 62 0.16 -0.16 19.10
C ARG A 62 -1.34 -0.25 18.92
N GLU A 63 -2.03 -0.81 19.89
CA GLU A 63 -3.49 -0.72 19.98
C GLU A 63 -3.90 0.67 20.51
N LEU A 64 -4.85 1.31 19.84
CA LEU A 64 -5.49 2.55 20.27
C LEU A 64 -6.57 2.28 21.31
N ALA A 65 -7.02 3.33 22.00
CA ALA A 65 -8.01 3.21 23.08
C ALA A 65 -9.38 2.65 22.62
N ASP A 66 -9.67 2.70 21.32
CA ASP A 66 -10.88 2.17 20.70
C ASP A 66 -10.71 0.74 20.15
N GLY A 67 -9.56 0.10 20.38
CA GLY A 67 -9.23 -1.24 19.90
C GLY A 67 -8.76 -1.29 18.45
N SER A 68 -8.61 -0.15 17.77
CA SER A 68 -8.04 -0.09 16.42
C SER A 68 -6.51 0.00 16.42
N PHE A 69 -5.89 -0.27 15.28
CA PHE A 69 -4.44 -0.10 15.07
C PHE A 69 -4.18 1.09 14.16
N PRO A 70 -3.17 1.95 14.45
CA PRO A 70 -2.81 3.03 13.56
C PRO A 70 -2.22 2.47 12.27
N ILE A 71 -2.49 3.15 11.16
CA ILE A 71 -1.88 2.83 9.88
C ILE A 71 -0.56 3.59 9.78
N VAL A 72 0.51 2.87 9.41
CA VAL A 72 1.83 3.43 9.18
C VAL A 72 2.28 3.17 7.74
N THR A 73 3.16 4.05 7.25
CA THR A 73 3.76 3.94 5.93
C THR A 73 5.21 3.48 6.03
N ILE A 74 5.60 2.47 5.23
CA ILE A 74 7.00 2.04 5.10
C ILE A 74 7.50 2.47 3.71
N PRO A 75 8.33 3.52 3.60
CA PRO A 75 8.75 4.07 2.31
C PRO A 75 9.67 3.11 1.53
N VAL A 76 9.54 3.14 0.21
CA VAL A 76 10.35 2.42 -0.78
C VAL A 76 10.77 3.40 -1.87
N ASN A 77 12.07 3.39 -2.18
CA ASN A 77 12.68 4.19 -3.24
C ASN A 77 12.79 3.39 -4.56
#